data_AF-A0A453AER2-F1
#
_entry.id   AF-A0A453AER2-F1
#
_cell.length_a   1.000
_cell.length_b   1.000
_cell.length_c   1.000
_cell.angle_alpha   90.00
_cell.angle_beta   90.00
_cell.angle_gamma   90.00
#
_symmetry.space_group_name_H-M   'P 1'
#
loop_
_entity.id
_entity.type
_entity.pdbx_description
1 polymer ?
#
loop_
_entity_poly.entity_id
_entity_poly.type
_entity_poly.pdbx_seq_one_letter_code
_entity_poly.pdbx_strand_id
1 'polypeptide(L)' 'MDDTASITGMESMVQAEPSLEGETGRTSKMLQSESLLIANNKPRHWRWISLPDSRFAKYAELLSVYFLAISGEVSPA' A
#
# COMPACT_ATOMS: atom_id res chain seq x y z
N MET A 1 18.14 18.19 11.42
CA MET A 1 17.19 17.32 12.12
C MET A 1 16.16 16.92 11.09
N ASP A 2 16.57 16.00 10.21
CA ASP A 2 15.75 15.47 9.12
C ASP A 2 15.41 14.03 9.50
N ASP A 3 14.23 13.84 10.10
CA ASP A 3 13.63 12.52 10.25
C ASP A 3 12.53 12.38 9.21
N THR A 4 12.95 12.27 7.94
CA THR A 4 12.11 11.96 6.79
C THR A 4 11.70 10.47 6.82
N ALA A 5 11.02 10.04 7.87
CA ALA A 5 10.44 8.70 7.95
C ALA A 5 9.00 8.71 7.39
N SER A 6 8.79 9.21 6.18
CA SER A 6 7.56 8.87 5.45
C SER A 6 7.51 7.36 5.26
N ILE A 7 6.32 6.76 5.23
CA ILE A 7 6.07 5.32 5.00
C ILE A 7 6.35 4.96 3.52
N THR A 8 7.44 5.49 2.97
CA THR A 8 7.88 5.34 1.58
C THR A 8 8.81 4.13 1.41
N GLY A 9 9.28 3.54 2.51
CA GLY A 9 10.18 2.38 2.51
C GLY A 9 9.50 1.03 2.25
N MET A 10 8.62 0.96 1.25
CA MET A 10 8.20 -0.33 0.71
C MET A 10 9.20 -0.70 -0.39
N GLU A 11 10.22 -1.48 -0.06
CA GLU A 11 11.00 -2.16 -1.10
C GLU A 11 10.07 -3.14 -1.80
N SER A 12 9.81 -2.84 -3.07
CA SER A 12 8.89 -3.53 -3.96
C SER A 12 9.12 -5.04 -3.96
N MET A 13 8.15 -5.79 -3.44
CA MET A 13 7.99 -7.20 -3.75
C MET A 13 6.61 -7.40 -4.39
N VAL A 14 6.38 -6.68 -5.48
CA VAL A 14 5.33 -7.02 -6.45
C VAL A 14 6.02 -7.71 -7.61
N GLN A 15 6.02 -9.05 -7.60
CA GLN A 15 6.12 -9.77 -8.85
C GLN A 15 4.84 -9.40 -9.61
N ALA A 16 4.97 -8.70 -10.74
CA ALA A 16 3.84 -8.29 -11.55
C ALA A 16 3.10 -9.56 -12.03
N GLU A 17 2.01 -9.91 -11.37
CA GLU A 17 1.11 -10.94 -11.85
C GLU A 17 0.25 -10.32 -12.96
N PRO A 18 0.22 -10.92 -14.16
CA PRO A 18 -0.55 -10.42 -15.28
C PRO A 18 -2.04 -10.35 -14.90
N SER A 19 -2.75 -9.39 -15.50
CA SER A 19 -4.18 -9.14 -15.31
C SER A 19 -4.98 -10.42 -15.03
N LEU A 20 -5.54 -10.54 -13.82
CA LEU A 20 -6.50 -11.58 -13.48
C LEU A 20 -7.80 -11.31 -14.23
N GLU A 21 -8.00 -12.01 -15.34
CA GLU A 21 -9.32 -12.11 -15.97
C GLU A 21 -10.20 -12.96 -15.05
N GLY A 22 -11.12 -12.31 -14.34
CA GLY A 22 -12.11 -13.03 -13.55
C GLY A 22 -13.11 -13.75 -14.45
N GLU A 23 -13.71 -14.84 -13.95
CA GLU A 23 -14.72 -15.67 -14.65
C GLU A 23 -15.97 -14.88 -15.13
N THR A 24 -16.10 -13.61 -14.75
CA THR A 24 -17.27 -12.75 -15.00
C THR A 24 -17.08 -11.74 -16.13
N GLY A 25 -16.00 -11.82 -16.92
CA GLY A 25 -15.71 -10.87 -18.00
C GLY A 25 -15.31 -9.47 -17.52
N ARG A 26 -14.91 -9.35 -16.25
CA ARG A 26 -14.50 -8.09 -15.63
C ARG A 26 -12.97 -8.00 -15.62
N THR A 27 -12.43 -6.93 -16.20
CA THR A 27 -10.99 -6.67 -16.18
C THR A 27 -10.59 -6.03 -14.86
N SER A 28 -9.57 -6.60 -14.21
CA SER A 28 -8.96 -6.02 -13.00
C SER A 28 -7.59 -5.47 -13.35
N LYS A 29 -7.34 -4.19 -13.02
CA LYS A 29 -6.03 -3.56 -13.18
C LYS A 29 -5.34 -3.51 -11.81
N MET A 30 -4.15 -4.12 -11.74
CA MET A 30 -3.31 -4.06 -10.54
C MET A 30 -2.51 -2.76 -10.57
N LEU A 31 -2.46 -2.05 -9.44
CA LEU A 31 -1.59 -0.89 -9.26
C LEU A 31 -0.42 -1.27 -8.37
N GLN A 32 0.74 -0.71 -8.67
CA GLN A 32 1.90 -0.80 -7.80
C GLN A 32 1.63 -0.02 -6.51
N SER A 33 2.08 -0.54 -5.37
CA SER A 33 1.92 0.12 -4.07
C SER A 33 2.53 1.53 -4.05
N GLU A 34 3.60 1.72 -4.80
CA GLU A 34 4.40 2.94 -4.91
C GLU A 34 3.67 4.03 -5.69
N SER A 35 2.67 3.69 -6.51
CA SER A 35 1.83 4.66 -7.20
C SER A 35 0.61 5.09 -6.38
N LEU A 36 0.41 4.50 -5.19
CA LEU A 36 -0.70 4.86 -4.32
C LEU A 36 -0.35 6.04 -3.42
N LEU A 37 -1.33 6.93 -3.25
CA LEU A 37 -1.29 8.06 -2.34
C LEU A 37 -2.12 7.75 -1.10
N ILE A 38 -1.49 7.80 0.07
CA ILE A 38 -2.16 7.59 1.36
C ILE A 38 -2.35 8.94 2.07
N ALA A 39 -3.60 9.32 2.31
CA ALA A 39 -3.92 10.48 3.13
C ALA A 39 -3.52 10.23 4.59
N ASN A 40 -3.06 11.27 5.31
CA ASN A 40 -2.58 11.16 6.69
C ASN A 40 -1.39 10.19 6.88
N ASN A 41 -0.52 10.09 5.88
CA ASN A 41 0.75 9.34 5.93
C ASN A 41 1.81 10.03 6.82
N LYS A 42 1.49 10.27 8.09
CA LYS A 42 2.40 10.86 9.09
C LYS A 42 2.78 9.83 10.13
N PRO A 43 4.06 9.71 10.54
CA PRO A 43 4.53 8.68 11.49
C PRO A 43 3.72 8.57 12.77
N ARG A 44 3.19 9.67 13.30
CA ARG A 44 2.39 9.69 14.53
C ARG A 44 1.09 8.86 14.47
N HIS A 45 0.61 8.56 13.27
CA HIS A 45 -0.66 7.85 13.05
C HIS A 45 -0.47 6.37 12.73
N TRP A 46 0.78 5.93 12.57
CA TRP A 46 1.12 4.60 12.09
C TRP A 46 2.21 3.99 12.96
N ARG A 47 2.24 2.67 13.07
CA ARG A 47 3.39 1.95 13.62
C ARG A 47 3.72 0.73 12.79
N TRP A 48 4.99 0.33 12.83
CA TRP A 48 5.42 -0.92 12.23
C TRP A 48 5.21 -2.07 13.22
N ILE A 49 4.51 -3.12 12.78
CA ILE A 49 4.33 -4.37 13.54
C ILE A 49 4.88 -5.55 12.75
N SER A 50 5.24 -6.62 13.46
CA SER A 50 5.54 -7.92 12.87
C SER A 50 4.48 -8.91 13.36
N LEU A 51 3.93 -9.69 12.43
CA LEU A 51 2.93 -10.72 12.72
C LEU A 51 3.61 -12.10 12.64
N PRO A 52 3.39 -13.00 13.60
CA PRO A 52 3.81 -14.39 13.48
C PRO A 52 3.23 -15.02 12.21
N ASP A 53 3.99 -15.91 11.57
CA ASP A 53 3.58 -16.67 10.37
C ASP A 53 3.18 -15.82 9.14
N SER A 54 3.67 -14.58 9.09
CA SER A 54 3.46 -13.69 7.96
C SER A 54 4.45 -13.92 6.81
N ARG A 55 3.97 -13.69 5.58
CA ARG A 55 4.79 -13.61 4.35
C ARG A 55 5.61 -12.31 4.23
N PHE A 56 5.35 -11.30 5.06
CA PHE A 56 6.03 -10.00 5.06
C PHE A 56 6.69 -9.73 6.41
N ALA A 57 7.89 -9.13 6.40
CA ALA A 57 8.65 -8.89 7.62
C ALA A 57 8.01 -7.83 8.53
N LYS A 58 7.36 -6.82 7.94
CA LYS A 58 6.74 -5.69 8.65
C LYS A 58 5.44 -5.26 7.98
N TYR A 59 4.51 -4.77 8.80
CA TYR A 59 3.24 -4.19 8.39
C TYR A 59 3.05 -2.81 8.99
N ALA A 60 2.42 -1.92 8.24
CA ALA A 60 1.95 -0.64 8.76
C ALA A 60 0.59 -0.86 9.43
N GLU A 61 0.53 -0.68 10.75
CA GLU A 61 -0.72 -0.65 11.50
C GLU A 61 -1.16 0.81 11.67
N LEU A 62 -2.41 1.09 11.33
CA LEU A 62 -3.04 2.39 11.53
C LEU A 62 -3.51 2.52 12.98
N LEU A 63 -2.99 3.52 13.69
CA LEU A 63 -3.32 3.75 15.11
C LEU A 63 -4.67 4.46 15.27
N SER A 64 -4.76 5.69 14.77
CA SER A 64 -5.97 6.51 14.86
C SER A 64 -5.86 7.72 13.93
N VAL A 65 -6.89 7.92 13.12
CA VAL A 65 -7.03 9.08 12.24
C VAL A 65 -8.50 9.47 12.16
N TYR A 66 -8.77 10.76 11.93
CA TYR A 66 -10.12 11.22 11.61
C TYR A 66 -10.61 10.72 10.24
N PHE A 67 -9.68 10.44 9.32
CA PHE A 67 -9.98 9.99 7.96
C PHE A 67 -8.80 9.21 7.35
N LEU A 68 -9.11 8.15 6.61
CA LEU A 68 -8.15 7.39 5.79
C LEU A 68 -8.64 7.40 4.33
N ALA A 69 -7.78 7.82 3.42
CA ALA A 69 -7.97 7.61 1.98
C ALA A 69 -6.71 7.00 1.38
N ILE A 70 -6.93 6.06 0.47
CA ILE A 70 -5.91 5.48 -0.39
C ILE A 70 -6.40 5.70 -1.81
N SER A 71 -5.63 6.45 -2.59
CA SER A 71 -5.96 6.82 -3.97
C SER A 71 -4.87 6.31 -4.89
N GLY A 72 -5.24 5.94 -6.11
CA GLY A 72 -4.29 5.55 -7.15
C GLY A 72 -4.82 5.99 -8.51
N GLU A 73 -3.91 6.21 -9.46
CA GLU A 73 -4.28 6.55 -10.83
C GLU A 73 -4.27 5.28 -11.68
N VAL A 74 -5.36 5.05 -12.41
CA VAL A 74 -5.48 3.95 -13.37
C VAL A 74 -5.51 4.57 -14.76
N SER A 75 -4.50 4.30 -15.57
CA SER A 75 -4.50 4.76 -16.96
C SER A 75 -5.69 4.14 -17.73
N PRO A 76 -6.35 4.89 -18.62
CA PRO A 76 -7.37 4.32 -19.50
C PRO A 76 -6.77 3.19 -20.36
N ALA A 77 -7.62 2.26 -20.78
CA ALA A 77 -7.24 1.15 -21.66
C ALA A 77 -7.03 1.64 -23.10
#